data_AF-A0A2V7GT40-F1
#
_entry.id   AF-A0A2V7GT40-F1
#
_cell.length_a   1.000
_cell.length_b   1.000
_cell.length_c   1.000
_cell.angle_alpha   90.00
_cell.angle_beta   90.00
_cell.angle_gamma   90.00
#
_symmetry.space_group_name_H-M   'P 1'
#
loop_
_entity.id
_entity.type
_entity.pdbx_description
1 polymer ?
#
loop_
_entity_poly.entity_id
_entity_poly.type
_entity_poly.pdbx_seq_one_letter_code
_entity_poly.pdbx_strand_id
1 'polypeptide(L)'
;PVSPRWERSLASFYFREERFAEADSAIRKWLVFDSTHAEWYRNLGLTLHWLGRDAEAEGFYRQAMVLDSVAGDSAAAADARVGLGNVYWAQGKVPAAKASWNAALRFDRDDAAALDNLAWALYGEGATAAAATSSDRTLAREAALSTEDLRRYLETRASIWLDAGDATRALQLFDRALANNPGPPSGLLLGRAMALNDLGRIPEAVAAYRRAVAVDVKYGDRAFLAGTVRYSAKALARFDRLRALAQPT
;
A
#
# COMPACT_ATOMS: atom_id res chain seq x y z
N PRO A 1 39.58 -10.51 -3.14
CA PRO A 1 38.27 -11.20 -3.03
C PRO A 1 37.36 -10.45 -2.04
N VAL A 2 36.21 -9.96 -2.53
CA VAL A 2 35.20 -9.32 -1.69
C VAL A 2 34.60 -10.40 -0.79
N SER A 3 34.53 -10.15 0.52
CA SER A 3 34.01 -11.14 1.49
C SER A 3 32.53 -11.41 1.21
N PRO A 4 32.05 -12.68 1.18
CA PRO A 4 30.63 -13.00 0.98
C PRO A 4 29.70 -12.27 1.96
N ARG A 5 30.16 -12.07 3.21
CA ARG A 5 29.40 -11.31 4.23
C ARG A 5 29.17 -9.85 3.87
N TRP A 6 30.02 -9.26 3.04
CA TRP A 6 29.91 -7.87 2.60
C TRP A 6 28.84 -7.67 1.54
N GLU A 7 28.69 -8.61 0.60
CA GLU A 7 27.67 -8.54 -0.47
C GLU A 7 26.24 -8.57 0.10
N ARG A 8 26.01 -9.39 1.13
CA ARG A 8 24.75 -9.38 1.89
C ARG A 8 24.43 -8.00 2.48
N SER A 9 25.41 -7.39 3.16
CA SER A 9 25.21 -6.08 3.79
C SER A 9 24.99 -4.97 2.75
N LEU A 10 25.71 -5.04 1.62
CA LEU A 10 25.51 -4.13 0.49
C LEU A 10 24.11 -4.28 -0.12
N ALA A 11 23.63 -5.50 -0.32
CA ALA A 11 22.28 -5.74 -0.83
C ALA A 11 21.21 -5.06 0.02
N SER A 12 21.25 -5.27 1.35
CA SER A 12 20.31 -4.63 2.27
C SER A 12 20.45 -3.10 2.29
N PHE A 13 21.67 -2.58 2.16
CA PHE A 13 21.91 -1.14 2.06
C PHE A 13 21.31 -0.56 0.78
N TYR A 14 21.63 -1.13 -0.39
CA TYR A 14 21.12 -0.67 -1.67
C TYR A 14 19.59 -0.77 -1.74
N PHE A 15 19.00 -1.80 -1.16
CA PHE A 15 17.55 -1.95 -1.10
C PHE A 15 16.88 -0.80 -0.33
N ARG A 16 17.42 -0.42 0.84
CA ARG A 16 16.89 0.70 1.64
C ARG A 16 17.03 2.06 0.96
N GLU A 17 18.07 2.22 0.14
CA GLU A 17 18.29 3.43 -0.67
C GLU A 17 17.53 3.39 -2.00
N GLU A 18 16.62 2.42 -2.20
CA GLU A 18 15.85 2.21 -3.44
C GLU A 18 16.72 2.01 -4.69
N ARG A 19 17.99 1.64 -4.50
CA ARG A 19 18.97 1.34 -5.54
C ARG A 19 18.85 -0.13 -5.96
N PHE A 20 17.71 -0.45 -6.55
CA PHE A 20 17.31 -1.83 -6.82
C PHE A 20 18.23 -2.55 -7.81
N ALA A 21 18.83 -1.84 -8.78
CA ALA A 21 19.76 -2.44 -9.73
C ALA A 21 21.05 -2.92 -9.03
N GLU A 22 21.60 -2.13 -8.11
CA GLU A 22 22.75 -2.50 -7.32
C GLU A 22 22.42 -3.59 -6.30
N ALA A 23 21.20 -3.57 -5.74
CA ALA A 23 20.71 -4.65 -4.88
C ALA A 23 20.63 -5.98 -5.64
N ASP A 24 20.08 -6.02 -6.86
CA ASP A 24 20.02 -7.22 -7.73
C ASP A 24 21.42 -7.81 -7.93
N SER A 25 22.38 -6.97 -8.30
CA SER A 25 23.78 -7.38 -8.46
C SER A 25 24.38 -7.95 -7.17
N ALA A 26 24.22 -7.27 -6.03
CA ALA A 26 24.79 -7.71 -4.76
C ALA A 26 24.16 -9.02 -4.26
N ILE A 27 22.84 -9.18 -4.41
CA ILE A 27 22.14 -10.42 -4.03
C ILE A 27 22.61 -11.60 -4.88
N ARG A 28 22.75 -11.42 -6.21
CA ARG A 28 23.24 -12.48 -7.10
C ARG A 28 24.67 -12.90 -6.76
N LYS A 29 25.55 -11.95 -6.43
CA LYS A 29 26.91 -12.28 -5.97
C LYS A 29 26.88 -13.08 -4.68
N TRP A 30 26.01 -12.73 -3.73
CA TRP A 30 25.82 -13.50 -2.50
C TRP A 30 25.34 -14.93 -2.79
N LEU A 31 24.35 -15.09 -3.66
CA LEU A 31 23.77 -16.40 -4.00
C LEU A 31 24.75 -17.37 -4.67
N VAL A 32 25.83 -16.86 -5.31
CA VAL A 32 26.93 -17.71 -5.82
C VAL A 32 27.67 -18.41 -4.68
N PHE A 33 27.78 -17.76 -3.52
CA PHE A 33 28.44 -18.34 -2.34
C PHE A 33 27.49 -19.19 -1.51
N ASP A 34 26.25 -18.76 -1.37
CA ASP A 34 25.24 -19.44 -0.56
C ASP A 34 23.87 -19.40 -1.23
N SER A 35 23.48 -20.54 -1.80
CA SER A 35 22.25 -20.73 -2.54
C SER A 35 21.14 -21.43 -1.73
N THR A 36 21.34 -21.65 -0.42
CA THR A 36 20.41 -22.43 0.41
C THR A 36 19.44 -21.58 1.22
N HIS A 37 19.65 -20.27 1.27
CA HIS A 37 18.82 -19.36 2.07
C HIS A 37 17.67 -18.77 1.26
N ALA A 38 16.45 -19.24 1.54
CA ALA A 38 15.23 -18.81 0.88
C ALA A 38 14.98 -17.28 0.94
N GLU A 39 15.40 -16.62 2.04
CA GLU A 39 15.30 -15.17 2.22
C GLU A 39 15.92 -14.39 1.06
N TRP A 40 17.08 -14.82 0.57
CA TRP A 40 17.79 -14.12 -0.51
C TRP A 40 17.09 -14.25 -1.86
N TYR A 41 16.39 -15.35 -2.07
CA TYR A 41 15.53 -15.52 -3.23
C TYR A 41 14.25 -14.67 -3.13
N ARG A 42 13.66 -14.51 -1.93
CA ARG A 42 12.55 -13.56 -1.71
C ARG A 42 12.99 -12.12 -1.95
N ASN A 43 14.14 -11.73 -1.39
CA ASN A 43 14.70 -10.39 -1.55
C ASN A 43 15.03 -10.10 -3.03
N LEU A 44 15.56 -11.10 -3.75
CA LEU A 44 15.79 -10.98 -5.19
C LEU A 44 14.49 -10.83 -5.97
N GLY A 45 13.46 -11.63 -5.66
CA GLY A 45 12.12 -11.50 -6.23
C GLY A 45 11.55 -10.10 -6.01
N LEU A 46 11.65 -9.57 -4.79
CA LEU A 46 11.17 -8.24 -4.45
C LEU A 46 11.94 -7.14 -5.19
N THR A 47 13.26 -7.26 -5.25
CA THR A 47 14.13 -6.33 -5.98
C THR A 47 13.79 -6.29 -7.47
N LEU A 48 13.55 -7.46 -8.08
CA LEU A 48 13.18 -7.56 -9.49
C LEU A 48 11.77 -7.02 -9.76
N HIS A 49 10.83 -7.20 -8.83
CA HIS A 49 9.51 -6.59 -8.91
C HIS A 49 9.58 -5.06 -8.95
N TRP A 50 10.37 -4.44 -8.07
CA TRP A 50 10.60 -2.99 -8.09
C TRP A 50 11.29 -2.49 -9.38
N LEU A 51 12.08 -3.35 -10.03
CA LEU A 51 12.67 -3.08 -11.34
C LEU A 51 11.71 -3.33 -12.52
N GLY A 52 10.46 -3.75 -12.26
CA GLY A 52 9.48 -4.12 -13.29
C GLY A 52 9.79 -5.43 -14.02
N ARG A 53 10.72 -6.24 -13.49
CA ARG A 53 11.14 -7.54 -14.05
C ARG A 53 10.29 -8.67 -13.44
N ASP A 54 8.96 -8.51 -13.47
CA ASP A 54 7.99 -9.37 -12.80
C ASP A 54 8.05 -10.84 -13.22
N ALA A 55 8.28 -11.10 -14.51
CA ALA A 55 8.39 -12.47 -15.02
C ALA A 55 9.58 -13.22 -14.41
N GLU A 56 10.67 -12.51 -14.11
CA GLU A 56 11.86 -13.09 -13.50
C GLU A 56 11.68 -13.21 -11.97
N ALA A 57 11.07 -12.21 -11.34
CA ALA A 57 10.71 -12.21 -9.92
C ALA A 57 9.88 -13.46 -9.53
N GLU A 58 8.92 -13.83 -10.39
CA GLU A 58 8.08 -15.03 -10.21
C GLU A 58 8.92 -16.30 -9.98
N GLY A 59 9.97 -16.50 -10.78
CA GLY A 59 10.86 -17.66 -10.66
C GLY A 59 11.60 -17.70 -9.32
N PHE A 60 12.08 -16.56 -8.85
CA PHE A 60 12.82 -16.48 -7.60
C PHE A 60 11.91 -16.63 -6.37
N TYR A 61 10.68 -16.11 -6.39
CA TYR A 61 9.72 -16.41 -5.32
C TYR A 61 9.36 -17.89 -5.25
N ARG A 62 9.19 -18.57 -6.39
CA ARG A 62 8.97 -20.03 -6.40
C ARG A 62 10.17 -20.79 -5.84
N GLN A 63 11.38 -20.38 -6.18
CA GLN A 63 12.59 -20.99 -5.65
C GLN A 63 12.70 -20.81 -4.12
N ALA A 64 12.35 -19.62 -3.60
CA ALA A 64 12.27 -19.39 -2.16
C ALA A 64 11.30 -20.36 -1.49
N MET A 65 10.10 -20.53 -2.05
CA MET A 65 9.08 -21.45 -1.51
C MET A 65 9.55 -22.90 -1.47
N VAL A 66 10.32 -23.36 -2.47
CA VAL A 66 10.91 -24.71 -2.46
C VAL A 66 11.88 -24.85 -1.29
N LEU A 67 12.74 -23.87 -1.08
CA LEU A 67 13.72 -23.87 0.02
C LEU A 67 13.04 -23.78 1.40
N ASP A 68 12.03 -22.92 1.57
CA ASP A 68 11.25 -22.82 2.81
C ASP A 68 10.53 -24.14 3.13
N SER A 69 9.97 -24.80 2.11
CA SER A 69 9.32 -26.10 2.28
C SER A 69 10.29 -27.18 2.75
N VAL A 70 11.55 -27.14 2.31
CA VAL A 70 12.59 -28.06 2.77
C VAL A 70 13.02 -27.74 4.21
N ALA A 71 13.08 -26.46 4.56
CA ALA A 71 13.46 -26.00 5.89
C ALA A 71 12.35 -26.18 6.95
N GLY A 72 11.10 -26.37 6.54
CA GLY A 72 9.94 -26.46 7.43
C GLY A 72 9.48 -25.10 8.00
N ASP A 73 9.98 -24.00 7.44
CA ASP A 73 9.63 -22.65 7.88
C ASP A 73 8.32 -22.18 7.24
N SER A 74 7.24 -22.35 8.00
CA SER A 74 5.88 -22.01 7.57
C SER A 74 5.65 -20.50 7.45
N ALA A 75 6.35 -19.68 8.24
CA ALA A 75 6.19 -18.22 8.24
C ALA A 75 6.93 -17.59 7.05
N ALA A 76 8.17 -18.00 6.81
CA ALA A 76 8.95 -17.56 5.64
C ALA A 76 8.27 -17.90 4.31
N ALA A 77 7.54 -19.02 4.28
CA ALA A 77 6.75 -19.42 3.12
C ALA A 77 5.52 -18.52 2.90
N ALA A 78 5.03 -17.79 3.91
CA ALA A 78 3.96 -16.80 3.75
C ALA A 78 4.47 -15.59 2.95
N ASP A 79 5.64 -15.03 3.32
CA ASP A 79 6.25 -13.87 2.67
C ASP A 79 6.45 -14.09 1.16
N ALA A 80 6.97 -15.25 0.76
CA ALA A 80 7.17 -15.58 -0.65
C ALA A 80 5.85 -15.62 -1.44
N ARG A 81 4.76 -16.06 -0.80
CA ARG A 81 3.42 -16.09 -1.41
C ARG A 81 2.80 -14.70 -1.50
N VAL A 82 3.07 -13.82 -0.54
CA VAL A 82 2.68 -12.41 -0.62
C VAL A 82 3.38 -11.75 -1.82
N GLY A 83 4.70 -11.90 -1.92
CA GLY A 83 5.48 -11.37 -3.04
C GLY A 83 5.03 -11.90 -4.40
N LEU A 84 4.76 -13.21 -4.49
CA LEU A 84 4.21 -13.81 -5.71
C LEU A 84 2.83 -13.26 -6.08
N GLY A 85 1.98 -12.98 -5.08
CA GLY A 85 0.70 -12.33 -5.30
C GLY A 85 0.85 -10.92 -5.88
N ASN A 86 1.82 -10.14 -5.39
CA ASN A 86 2.12 -8.79 -5.89
C ASN A 86 2.62 -8.84 -7.34
N VAL A 87 3.47 -9.81 -7.67
CA VAL A 87 3.95 -10.05 -9.04
C VAL A 87 2.78 -10.39 -9.97
N TYR A 88 1.87 -11.28 -9.57
CA TYR A 88 0.69 -11.58 -10.38
C TYR A 88 -0.25 -10.39 -10.54
N TRP A 89 -0.38 -9.56 -9.50
CA TRP A 89 -1.16 -8.33 -9.55
C TRP A 89 -0.59 -7.35 -10.58
N ALA A 90 0.71 -7.10 -10.56
CA ALA A 90 1.38 -6.23 -11.54
C ALA A 90 1.27 -6.74 -12.98
N GLN A 91 1.23 -8.07 -13.16
CA GLN A 91 0.96 -8.71 -14.45
C GLN A 91 -0.54 -8.69 -14.86
N GLY A 92 -1.43 -8.11 -14.06
CA GLY A 92 -2.88 -8.10 -14.31
C GLY A 92 -3.59 -9.44 -14.07
N LYS A 93 -2.89 -10.45 -13.53
CA LYS A 93 -3.44 -11.79 -13.24
C LYS A 93 -4.15 -11.80 -11.89
N VAL A 94 -5.20 -10.99 -11.75
CA VAL A 94 -5.92 -10.77 -10.48
C VAL A 94 -6.37 -12.07 -9.78
N PRO A 95 -6.94 -13.09 -10.46
CA PRO A 95 -7.30 -14.33 -9.78
C PRO A 95 -6.10 -15.08 -9.18
N ALA A 96 -4.95 -15.08 -9.86
CA ALA A 96 -3.73 -15.72 -9.38
C ALA A 96 -3.11 -14.95 -8.20
N ALA A 97 -3.20 -13.61 -8.22
CA ALA A 97 -2.80 -12.75 -7.12
C ALA A 97 -3.58 -13.08 -5.84
N LYS A 98 -4.92 -13.06 -5.93
CA LYS A 98 -5.82 -13.42 -4.82
C LYS A 98 -5.57 -14.84 -4.32
N ALA A 99 -5.35 -15.81 -5.20
CA ALA A 99 -5.04 -17.18 -4.81
C ALA A 99 -3.73 -17.26 -4.01
N SER A 100 -2.72 -16.47 -4.37
CA SER A 100 -1.42 -16.42 -3.70
C SER A 100 -1.50 -15.74 -2.33
N TRP A 101 -2.18 -14.59 -2.21
CA TRP A 101 -2.40 -13.95 -0.91
C TRP A 101 -3.26 -14.83 0.02
N ASN A 102 -4.32 -15.45 -0.49
CA ASN A 102 -5.10 -16.43 0.30
C ASN A 102 -4.24 -17.64 0.72
N ALA A 103 -3.25 -18.01 -0.08
CA ALA A 103 -2.31 -19.06 0.30
C ALA A 103 -1.37 -18.61 1.41
N ALA A 104 -0.88 -17.36 1.40
CA ALA A 104 -0.14 -16.79 2.52
C ALA A 104 -0.98 -16.80 3.81
N LEU A 105 -2.26 -16.39 3.71
CA LEU A 105 -3.20 -16.33 4.83
C LEU A 105 -3.54 -17.68 5.47
N ARG A 106 -3.21 -18.81 4.81
CA ARG A 106 -3.32 -20.14 5.43
C ARG A 106 -2.18 -20.43 6.41
N PHE A 107 -1.02 -19.78 6.24
CA PHE A 107 0.15 -19.93 7.10
C PHE A 107 0.15 -18.88 8.21
N ASP A 108 -0.07 -17.60 7.86
CA ASP A 108 -0.31 -16.54 8.82
C ASP A 108 -1.65 -15.85 8.52
N ARG A 109 -2.65 -16.14 9.36
CA ARG A 109 -4.00 -15.60 9.19
C ARG A 109 -4.05 -14.08 9.35
N ASP A 110 -3.09 -13.49 10.04
CA ASP A 110 -3.08 -12.07 10.38
C ASP A 110 -1.98 -11.30 9.62
N ASP A 111 -1.45 -11.87 8.52
CA ASP A 111 -0.50 -11.18 7.63
C ASP A 111 -1.14 -9.91 7.06
N ALA A 112 -0.68 -8.76 7.56
CA ALA A 112 -1.26 -7.47 7.24
C ALA A 112 -1.09 -7.12 5.75
N ALA A 113 0.04 -7.47 5.14
CA ALA A 113 0.30 -7.17 3.73
C ALA A 113 -0.63 -7.99 2.82
N ALA A 114 -0.80 -9.28 3.10
CA ALA A 114 -1.71 -10.16 2.37
C ALA A 114 -3.17 -9.69 2.49
N LEU A 115 -3.60 -9.28 3.69
CA LEU A 115 -4.96 -8.78 3.95
C LEU A 115 -5.24 -7.44 3.24
N ASP A 116 -4.29 -6.51 3.25
CA ASP A 116 -4.38 -5.21 2.57
C ASP A 116 -4.45 -5.38 1.05
N ASN A 117 -3.58 -6.22 0.48
CA ASN A 117 -3.60 -6.53 -0.95
C ASN A 117 -4.91 -7.20 -1.37
N LEU A 118 -5.41 -8.13 -0.57
CA LEU A 118 -6.71 -8.75 -0.82
C LEU A 118 -7.85 -7.75 -0.72
N ALA A 119 -7.78 -6.80 0.23
CA ALA A 119 -8.77 -5.73 0.36
C ALA A 119 -8.83 -4.86 -0.91
N TRP A 120 -7.68 -4.44 -1.44
CA TRP A 120 -7.60 -3.70 -2.70
C TRP A 120 -8.16 -4.48 -3.89
N ALA A 121 -7.84 -5.76 -4.01
CA ALA A 121 -8.34 -6.58 -5.10
C ALA A 121 -9.87 -6.80 -5.03
N LEU A 122 -10.41 -7.06 -3.83
CA LEU A 122 -11.85 -7.18 -3.61
C LEU A 122 -12.57 -5.86 -3.87
N TYR A 123 -11.95 -4.75 -3.51
CA TYR A 123 -12.46 -3.42 -3.77
C TYR A 123 -12.54 -3.12 -5.27
N GLY A 124 -11.49 -3.43 -6.04
CA GLY A 124 -11.49 -3.29 -7.49
C GLY A 124 -12.52 -4.15 -8.22
N GLU A 125 -12.94 -5.27 -7.61
CA GLU A 125 -14.03 -6.13 -8.09
C GLU A 125 -15.43 -5.61 -7.69
N GLY A 126 -15.52 -4.50 -6.94
CA GLY A 126 -16.78 -3.97 -6.40
C GLY A 126 -17.32 -4.74 -5.20
N ALA A 127 -16.55 -5.69 -4.64
CA ALA A 127 -16.92 -6.47 -3.47
C ALA A 127 -16.64 -5.70 -2.16
N THR A 128 -17.19 -4.48 -2.04
CA THR A 128 -16.84 -3.51 -0.99
C THR A 128 -17.00 -4.05 0.44
N ALA A 129 -18.02 -4.88 0.71
CA ALA A 129 -18.20 -5.49 2.03
C ALA A 129 -17.11 -6.50 2.40
N ALA A 130 -16.66 -7.29 1.42
CA ALA A 130 -15.56 -8.24 1.61
C ALA A 130 -14.22 -7.50 1.74
N ALA A 131 -14.02 -6.44 0.95
CA ALA A 131 -12.86 -5.56 1.05
C ALA A 131 -12.77 -4.91 2.44
N ALA A 132 -13.88 -4.37 2.94
CA ALA A 132 -13.97 -3.80 4.29
C ALA A 132 -13.57 -4.84 5.34
N THR A 133 -14.13 -6.05 5.28
CA THR A 133 -13.78 -7.15 6.20
C THR A 133 -12.27 -7.47 6.16
N SER A 134 -11.65 -7.51 4.98
CA SER A 134 -10.21 -7.78 4.85
C SER A 134 -9.36 -6.64 5.42
N SER A 135 -9.72 -5.39 5.11
CA SER A 135 -9.03 -4.20 5.64
C SER A 135 -9.20 -4.05 7.16
N ASP A 136 -10.33 -4.50 7.72
CA ASP A 136 -10.58 -4.48 9.15
C ASP A 136 -9.64 -5.42 9.91
N ARG A 137 -9.37 -6.60 9.34
CA ARG A 137 -8.45 -7.59 9.90
C ARG A 137 -6.98 -7.16 9.84
N THR A 138 -6.62 -6.34 8.86
CA THR A 138 -5.24 -5.82 8.70
C THR A 138 -4.79 -5.06 9.95
N LEU A 139 -5.72 -4.40 10.62
CA LEU A 139 -5.49 -3.59 11.83
C LEU A 139 -5.71 -4.39 13.14
N ALA A 140 -5.82 -5.72 13.09
CA ALA A 140 -5.97 -6.53 14.30
C ALA A 140 -4.71 -6.50 15.19
N ARG A 141 -3.53 -6.30 14.60
CA ARG A 141 -2.23 -6.21 15.29
C ARG A 141 -1.54 -4.87 15.08
N GLU A 142 -2.31 -3.78 15.14
CA GLU A 142 -1.80 -2.41 14.94
C GLU A 142 -0.52 -2.10 15.72
N ALA A 143 -0.41 -2.55 16.97
CA ALA A 143 0.76 -2.30 17.83
C ALA A 143 2.07 -2.92 17.32
N ALA A 144 2.00 -3.90 16.40
CA ALA A 144 3.16 -4.53 15.78
C ALA A 144 3.57 -3.86 14.46
N LEU A 145 2.79 -2.90 13.96
CA LEU A 145 3.05 -2.24 12.69
C LEU A 145 4.03 -1.08 12.85
N SER A 146 4.83 -0.85 11.81
CA SER A 146 5.56 0.42 11.68
C SER A 146 4.57 1.58 11.54
N THR A 147 4.98 2.80 11.92
CA THR A 147 4.14 4.00 11.75
C THR A 147 3.71 4.19 10.29
N GLU A 148 4.60 3.88 9.35
CA GLU A 148 4.33 3.99 7.92
C GLU A 148 3.34 2.94 7.41
N ASP A 149 3.49 1.69 7.84
CA ASP A 149 2.51 0.64 7.49
C ASP A 149 1.14 0.91 8.10
N LEU A 150 1.10 1.33 9.37
CA LEU A 150 -0.15 1.70 10.03
C LEU A 150 -0.86 2.82 9.25
N ARG A 151 -0.13 3.87 8.85
CA ARG A 151 -0.66 4.95 8.02
C ARG A 151 -1.22 4.42 6.71
N ARG A 152 -0.46 3.61 5.98
CA ARG A 152 -0.86 3.02 4.68
C ARG A 152 -2.13 2.17 4.82
N TYR A 153 -2.21 1.31 5.83
CA TYR A 153 -3.38 0.46 6.03
C TYR A 153 -4.62 1.24 6.49
N LEU A 154 -4.43 2.29 7.29
CA LEU A 154 -5.52 3.22 7.63
C LEU A 154 -6.05 3.94 6.38
N GLU A 155 -5.17 4.33 5.45
CA GLU A 155 -5.53 4.95 4.17
C GLU A 155 -6.35 4.01 3.27
N THR A 156 -5.88 2.77 3.08
CA THR A 156 -6.62 1.74 2.31
C THR A 156 -8.03 1.57 2.89
N ARG A 157 -8.11 1.36 4.21
CA ARG A 157 -9.38 1.14 4.90
C ARG A 157 -10.30 2.36 4.81
N ALA A 158 -9.77 3.57 4.98
CA ALA A 158 -10.54 4.80 4.87
C ALA A 158 -11.16 4.97 3.47
N SER A 159 -10.39 4.66 2.43
CA SER A 159 -10.83 4.71 1.04
C SER A 159 -11.96 3.71 0.77
N ILE A 160 -11.82 2.46 1.25
CA ILE A 160 -12.86 1.43 1.12
C ILE A 160 -14.15 1.85 1.84
N TRP A 161 -14.07 2.42 3.05
CA TRP A 161 -15.26 2.88 3.77
C TRP A 161 -15.93 4.09 3.12
N LEU A 162 -15.14 4.97 2.50
CA LEU A 162 -15.67 6.13 1.77
C LEU A 162 -16.54 5.67 0.61
N ASP A 163 -16.02 4.74 -0.19
CA ASP A 163 -16.74 4.17 -1.33
C ASP A 163 -17.88 3.22 -0.92
N ALA A 164 -17.80 2.64 0.29
CA ALA A 164 -18.94 1.95 0.91
C ALA A 164 -20.08 2.90 1.35
N GLY A 165 -19.85 4.23 1.26
CA GLY A 165 -20.80 5.26 1.68
C GLY A 165 -20.77 5.57 3.18
N ASP A 166 -19.89 4.94 3.97
CA ASP A 166 -19.70 5.28 5.38
C ASP A 166 -18.63 6.37 5.55
N ALA A 167 -19.00 7.58 5.12
CA ALA A 167 -18.14 8.75 5.21
C ALA A 167 -17.74 9.10 6.67
N THR A 168 -18.51 8.64 7.67
CA THR A 168 -18.17 8.84 9.09
C THR A 168 -16.96 8.00 9.47
N ARG A 169 -16.99 6.69 9.17
CA ARG A 169 -15.85 5.81 9.43
C ARG A 169 -14.63 6.20 8.60
N ALA A 170 -14.85 6.54 7.33
CA ALA A 170 -13.78 7.02 6.45
C ALA A 170 -13.08 8.24 7.04
N LEU A 171 -13.83 9.25 7.48
CA LEU A 171 -13.27 10.47 8.08
C LEU A 171 -12.41 10.17 9.33
N GLN A 172 -12.91 9.31 10.23
CA GLN A 172 -12.15 8.91 11.42
C GLN A 172 -10.83 8.23 11.07
N LEU A 173 -10.83 7.36 10.05
CA LEU A 173 -9.64 6.66 9.61
C LEU A 173 -8.65 7.59 8.90
N PHE A 174 -9.11 8.52 8.05
CA PHE A 174 -8.25 9.54 7.47
C PHE A 174 -7.62 10.44 8.55
N ASP A 175 -8.39 10.83 9.57
CA ASP A 175 -7.86 11.60 10.71
C ASP A 175 -6.79 10.82 11.48
N ARG A 176 -7.00 9.52 11.71
CA ARG A 176 -5.98 8.63 12.32
C ARG A 176 -4.75 8.47 11.43
N ALA A 177 -4.91 8.30 10.13
CA ALA A 177 -3.79 8.18 9.19
C ALA A 177 -2.94 9.46 9.19
N LEU A 178 -3.58 10.63 9.16
CA LEU A 178 -2.94 11.94 9.23
C LEU A 178 -2.18 12.18 10.54
N ALA A 179 -2.62 11.59 11.64
CA ALA A 179 -1.93 11.67 12.93
C ALA A 179 -0.64 10.83 12.98
N ASN A 180 -0.52 9.79 12.15
CA ASN A 180 0.61 8.85 12.14
C ASN A 180 1.66 9.19 11.07
N ASN A 181 2.03 10.47 10.94
CA ASN A 181 2.71 10.98 9.74
C ASN A 181 4.24 10.75 9.71
N PRO A 182 4.80 10.34 8.55
CA PRO A 182 5.92 11.11 8.00
C PRO A 182 5.93 11.17 6.44
N GLY A 183 4.94 11.82 5.82
CA GLY A 183 4.96 12.13 4.38
C GLY A 183 4.09 13.34 4.02
N PRO A 184 4.17 13.86 2.79
CA PRO A 184 3.24 14.88 2.32
C PRO A 184 1.83 14.29 2.26
N PRO A 185 0.87 14.78 3.07
CA PRO A 185 -0.38 14.07 3.30
C PRO A 185 -1.45 14.39 2.24
N SER A 186 -1.09 14.71 1.00
CA SER A 186 -2.06 15.24 0.03
C SER A 186 -3.15 14.22 -0.34
N GLY A 187 -2.79 12.95 -0.55
CA GLY A 187 -3.72 11.82 -0.68
C GLY A 187 -4.73 11.74 0.46
N LEU A 188 -4.21 11.69 1.68
CA LEU A 188 -5.02 11.62 2.90
C LEU A 188 -5.91 12.85 3.10
N LEU A 189 -5.41 14.04 2.81
CA LEU A 189 -6.16 15.29 2.90
C LEU A 189 -7.28 15.34 1.87
N LEU A 190 -7.04 14.81 0.66
CA LEU A 190 -8.06 14.70 -0.38
C LEU A 190 -9.17 13.72 0.05
N GLY A 191 -8.81 12.52 0.51
CA GLY A 191 -9.77 11.54 1.01
C GLY A 191 -10.59 12.07 2.20
N ARG A 192 -9.93 12.75 3.14
CA ARG A 192 -10.59 13.47 4.25
C ARG A 192 -11.58 14.53 3.74
N ALA A 193 -11.19 15.32 2.75
CA ALA A 193 -12.04 16.36 2.17
C ALA A 193 -13.28 15.79 1.48
N MET A 194 -13.13 14.65 0.79
CA MET A 194 -14.24 13.91 0.20
C MET A 194 -15.20 13.39 1.28
N ALA A 195 -14.68 12.74 2.32
CA ALA A 195 -15.50 12.29 3.45
C ALA A 195 -16.29 13.43 4.11
N LEU A 196 -15.65 14.59 4.34
CA LEU A 196 -16.32 15.78 4.88
C LEU A 196 -17.41 16.33 3.94
N ASN A 197 -17.16 16.31 2.63
CA ASN A 197 -18.15 16.74 1.64
C ASN A 197 -19.40 15.85 1.66
N ASP A 198 -19.21 14.54 1.78
CA ASP A 198 -20.30 13.56 1.79
C ASP A 198 -21.13 13.64 3.08
N LEU A 199 -20.48 13.98 4.19
CA LEU A 199 -21.14 14.33 5.46
C LEU A 199 -21.82 15.71 5.45
N GLY A 200 -21.70 16.49 4.38
CA GLY A 200 -22.25 17.85 4.31
C GLY A 200 -21.49 18.89 5.14
N ARG A 201 -20.31 18.56 5.68
CA ARG A 201 -19.43 19.47 6.43
C ARG A 201 -18.62 20.34 5.46
N ILE A 202 -19.33 21.08 4.61
CA ILE A 202 -18.78 21.77 3.44
C ILE A 202 -17.66 22.78 3.77
N PRO A 203 -17.75 23.61 4.82
CA PRO A 203 -16.66 24.55 5.15
C PRO A 203 -15.34 23.81 5.45
N GLU A 204 -15.42 22.71 6.18
CA GLU A 204 -14.26 21.89 6.55
C GLU A 204 -13.70 21.12 5.36
N ALA A 205 -14.58 20.61 4.49
CA ALA A 205 -14.20 19.99 3.24
C ALA A 205 -13.38 20.95 2.36
N VAL A 206 -13.86 22.19 2.16
CA VAL A 206 -13.15 23.23 1.40
C VAL A 206 -11.78 23.54 2.00
N ALA A 207 -11.67 23.63 3.32
CA ALA A 207 -10.39 23.84 4.00
C ALA A 207 -9.42 22.67 3.76
N ALA A 208 -9.90 21.43 3.84
CA ALA A 208 -9.10 20.24 3.59
C ALA A 208 -8.64 20.14 2.12
N TYR A 209 -9.52 20.41 1.16
CA TYR A 209 -9.19 20.49 -0.27
C TYR A 209 -8.10 21.52 -0.55
N ARG A 210 -8.21 22.73 0.02
CA ARG A 210 -7.17 23.77 -0.13
C ARG A 210 -5.83 23.34 0.42
N ARG A 211 -5.81 22.65 1.58
CA ARG A 211 -4.58 22.10 2.15
C ARG A 211 -3.97 21.01 1.27
N ALA A 212 -4.78 20.12 0.68
CA ALA A 212 -4.30 19.09 -0.23
C ALA A 212 -3.60 19.72 -1.45
N VAL A 213 -4.24 20.69 -2.11
CA VAL A 213 -3.66 21.45 -3.24
C VAL A 213 -2.35 22.15 -2.86
N ALA A 214 -2.29 22.79 -1.68
CA ALA A 214 -1.10 23.49 -1.23
C ALA A 214 0.10 22.55 -1.00
N VAL A 215 -0.17 21.33 -0.52
CA VAL A 215 0.84 20.28 -0.40
C VAL A 215 1.30 19.83 -1.79
N ASP A 216 0.38 19.49 -2.69
CA ASP A 216 0.74 19.03 -4.05
C ASP A 216 1.57 20.04 -4.84
N VAL A 217 1.21 21.33 -4.78
CA VAL A 217 1.98 22.42 -5.41
C VAL A 217 3.41 22.48 -4.86
N LYS A 218 3.59 22.20 -3.57
CA LYS A 218 4.90 22.20 -2.92
C LYS A 218 5.76 20.99 -3.34
N TYR A 219 5.16 19.83 -3.56
CA TYR A 219 5.88 18.57 -3.85
C TYR A 219 5.92 18.19 -5.34
N GLY A 220 5.24 18.94 -6.22
CA GLY A 220 5.42 18.85 -7.67
C GLY A 220 4.64 17.72 -8.37
N ASP A 221 3.71 17.05 -7.71
CA ASP A 221 2.87 16.02 -8.33
C ASP A 221 1.75 16.64 -9.18
N ARG A 222 2.05 16.86 -10.47
CA ARG A 222 1.14 17.53 -11.42
C ARG A 222 -0.08 16.70 -11.81
N ALA A 223 0.01 15.37 -11.80
CA ALA A 223 -1.08 14.50 -12.22
C ALA A 223 -2.14 14.39 -11.11
N PHE A 224 -1.70 14.23 -9.87
CA PHE A 224 -2.56 14.22 -8.70
C PHE A 224 -3.21 15.59 -8.46
N LEU A 225 -2.45 16.69 -8.64
CA LEU A 225 -2.93 18.06 -8.51
C LEU A 225 -4.17 18.38 -9.37
N ALA A 226 -4.23 17.92 -10.62
CA ALA A 226 -5.37 18.19 -11.51
C ALA A 226 -6.68 17.56 -11.01
N GLY A 227 -6.60 16.34 -10.47
CA GLY A 227 -7.72 15.67 -9.82
C GLY A 227 -8.18 16.42 -8.57
N THR A 228 -7.25 16.74 -7.68
CA THR A 228 -7.51 17.49 -6.44
C THR A 228 -8.17 18.84 -6.72
N VAL A 229 -7.70 19.60 -7.71
CA VAL A 229 -8.26 20.89 -8.11
C VAL A 229 -9.71 20.74 -8.62
N ARG A 230 -10.02 19.70 -9.40
CA ARG A 230 -11.38 19.43 -9.88
C ARG A 230 -12.37 19.20 -8.74
N TYR A 231 -12.00 18.39 -7.75
CA TYR A 231 -12.85 18.16 -6.57
C TYR A 231 -12.98 19.43 -5.71
N SER A 232 -11.88 20.15 -5.52
CA SER A 232 -11.85 21.43 -4.79
C SER A 232 -12.83 22.44 -5.39
N ALA A 233 -12.83 22.58 -6.73
CA ALA A 233 -13.72 23.50 -7.44
C ALA A 233 -15.20 23.14 -7.27
N LYS A 234 -15.55 21.85 -7.30
CA LYS A 234 -16.93 21.38 -7.05
C LYS A 234 -17.38 21.71 -5.62
N ALA A 235 -16.53 21.46 -4.63
CA ALA A 235 -16.82 21.75 -3.23
C ALA A 235 -16.97 23.26 -2.98
N LEU A 236 -16.12 24.09 -3.58
CA LEU A 236 -16.21 25.55 -3.52
C LEU A 236 -17.51 26.07 -4.12
N ALA A 237 -17.90 25.59 -5.31
CA ALA A 237 -19.15 25.97 -5.93
C ALA A 237 -20.38 25.61 -5.07
N ARG A 238 -20.34 24.46 -4.38
CA ARG A 238 -21.38 24.06 -3.42
C ARG A 238 -21.41 24.99 -2.20
N PHE A 239 -20.24 25.34 -1.65
CA PHE A 239 -20.11 26.26 -0.53
C PHE A 239 -20.69 27.65 -0.86
N ASP A 240 -20.34 28.20 -2.02
CA ASP A 240 -20.82 29.52 -2.45
C ASP A 240 -22.34 29.56 -2.62
N ARG A 241 -22.95 28.48 -3.15
CA ARG A 241 -24.41 28.34 -3.22
C ARG A 241 -25.07 28.31 -1.85
N LEU A 242 -24.56 27.50 -0.92
CA LEU A 242 -25.11 27.40 0.44
C LEU A 242 -25.01 28.74 1.16
N ARG A 243 -23.88 29.45 0.98
CA ARG A 243 -23.68 30.79 1.55
C ARG A 243 -24.68 31.80 0.99
N ALA A 244 -24.96 31.78 -0.31
CA ALA A 244 -25.94 32.66 -0.94
C ALA A 244 -27.37 32.40 -0.44
N LEU A 245 -27.74 31.15 -0.19
CA LEU A 245 -29.04 30.77 0.38
C LEU A 245 -29.20 31.16 1.86
N ALA A 246 -28.09 31.32 2.58
CA ALA A 246 -28.08 31.64 4.01
C ALA A 246 -28.07 33.15 4.32
N GLN A 247 -27.97 34.03 3.31
CA GLN A 247 -28.13 35.47 3.53
C GLN A 247 -29.62 35.82 3.57
N PRO A 248 -30.13 36.44 4.64
CA PRO A 248 -31.52 36.88 4.70
C PRO A 248 -31.74 37.98 3.65
N THR A 249 -32.86 37.88 2.91
CA THR A 249 -33.38 38.92 2.00
C THR A 249 -33.74 40.19 2.74
#